data_AF-A0A103EG01-F1
#
_entry.id   AF-A0A103EG01-F1
#
_cell.length_a   1.000
_cell.length_b   1.000
_cell.length_c   1.000
_cell.angle_alpha   90.00
_cell.angle_beta   90.00
_cell.angle_gamma   90.00
#
_symmetry.space_group_name_H-M   'P 1'
#
loop_
_entity.id
_entity.type
_entity.pdbx_description
1 polymer ?
#
loop_
_entity_poly.entity_id
_entity_poly.type
_entity_poly.pdbx_seq_one_letter_code
_entity_poly.pdbx_strand_id
1 'polypeptide(L)'
;MDSQQKPSAPAAGDGPSSAARAARGGFTSTRFVLVEPSHPGNVGAAARALKTMGFSRLVLVAPRVPHVQSNPEAIAMASGADDVLACAHVVPTLADALNSVHWSIALTARSREYGPPRLAPRAAAANASRHVQMGDIALVFGNERTGLSNEHVERCSAIAHIPANPAYSSLNLAQAVQVLAYELRVALLDDEAGALPQDAAAGELAQSDEIERMFVHLENALIALDFLDPRHPKKLMSRLRRLFSRTGLEREEVNIVRGIAKHILLKTGERGAGDEGGQV
;
A
#
# COMPACT_ATOMS: atom_id res chain seq x y z
N MET A 1 36.94 -52.20 37.38
CA MET A 1 35.95 -51.49 38.21
C MET A 1 35.99 -50.04 37.76
N ASP A 2 35.38 -49.78 36.61
CA ASP A 2 35.26 -48.45 36.01
C ASP A 2 33.79 -48.05 36.15
N SER A 3 33.53 -46.96 36.84
CA SER A 3 32.22 -46.30 36.80
C SER A 3 32.42 -44.80 36.94
N GLN A 4 32.38 -44.18 35.76
CA GLN A 4 32.46 -42.77 35.47
C GLN A 4 31.41 -41.97 36.24
N GLN A 5 31.85 -40.83 36.76
CA GLN A 5 31.01 -39.83 37.40
C GLN A 5 30.34 -38.99 36.31
N LYS A 6 29.02 -39.07 36.26
CA LYS A 6 28.13 -38.40 35.29
C LYS A 6 27.97 -36.92 35.68
N PRO A 7 28.32 -35.93 34.84
CA PRO A 7 27.95 -34.56 35.08
C PRO A 7 26.48 -34.32 34.70
N SER A 8 25.76 -33.63 35.59
CA SER A 8 24.39 -33.16 35.40
C SER A 8 24.29 -32.14 34.26
N ALA A 9 23.31 -32.32 33.38
CA ALA A 9 23.00 -31.41 32.28
C ALA A 9 22.58 -30.00 32.81
N PRO A 10 23.01 -28.90 32.17
CA PRO A 10 22.35 -27.62 32.33
C PRO A 10 21.01 -27.63 31.57
N ALA A 11 20.00 -27.03 32.20
CA ALA A 11 18.65 -26.90 31.69
C ALA A 11 18.62 -26.16 30.34
N ALA A 12 17.69 -26.59 29.50
CA ALA A 12 17.49 -26.14 28.14
C ALA A 12 17.07 -24.66 28.04
N GLY A 13 17.74 -23.96 27.13
CA GLY A 13 17.12 -23.03 26.18
C GLY A 13 16.44 -21.79 26.75
N ASP A 14 17.21 -20.70 26.85
CA ASP A 14 16.66 -19.36 26.65
C ASP A 14 16.00 -19.31 25.26
N GLY A 15 14.68 -19.44 25.24
CA GLY A 15 13.89 -19.03 24.09
C GLY A 15 14.10 -17.53 23.84
N PRO A 16 14.01 -17.06 22.59
CA PRO A 16 14.24 -15.65 22.30
C PRO A 16 13.28 -14.79 23.14
N SER A 17 13.91 -13.90 23.92
CA SER A 17 13.28 -12.96 24.84
C SER A 17 12.02 -12.31 24.26
N SER A 18 10.97 -12.27 25.10
CA SER A 18 9.68 -11.59 24.92
C SER A 18 9.77 -10.15 24.39
N ALA A 19 10.94 -9.51 24.46
CA ALA A 19 11.19 -8.18 23.90
C ALA A 19 11.13 -8.15 22.36
N ALA A 20 11.43 -9.25 21.66
CA ALA A 20 11.41 -9.31 20.19
C ALA A 20 9.99 -9.34 19.59
N ARG A 21 8.95 -9.60 20.40
CA ARG A 21 7.53 -9.51 19.99
C ARG A 21 6.95 -8.10 20.12
N ALA A 22 7.67 -7.14 20.70
CA ALA A 22 7.11 -5.87 21.18
C ALA A 22 7.16 -4.68 20.19
N ALA A 23 7.38 -4.88 18.89
CA ALA A 23 7.38 -3.78 17.90
C ALA A 23 6.92 -4.16 16.49
N ARG A 24 6.09 -5.18 16.34
CA ARG A 24 5.31 -5.39 15.10
C ARG A 24 4.00 -4.64 15.26
N GLY A 25 4.11 -3.31 15.30
CA GLY A 25 3.05 -2.39 15.71
C GLY A 25 2.64 -1.48 14.57
N GLY A 26 1.38 -1.05 14.58
CA GLY A 26 0.82 -0.22 13.52
C GLY A 26 1.67 1.00 13.14
N PHE A 27 2.41 1.56 14.10
CA PHE A 27 3.32 2.69 13.90
C PHE A 27 4.57 2.37 13.06
N THR A 28 5.08 1.14 13.11
CA THR A 28 6.27 0.70 12.34
C THR A 28 5.88 -0.01 11.04
N SER A 29 4.63 -0.46 10.89
CA SER A 29 4.11 -1.11 9.68
C SER A 29 3.27 -0.20 8.77
N THR A 30 3.24 1.11 9.05
CA THR A 30 2.51 2.09 8.22
C THR A 30 3.48 2.95 7.41
N ARG A 31 3.36 2.91 6.08
CA ARG A 31 4.08 3.81 5.17
C ARG A 31 3.23 5.02 4.80
N PHE A 32 3.82 6.20 4.82
CA PHE A 32 3.22 7.43 4.30
C PHE A 32 3.92 7.78 3.00
N VAL A 33 3.18 7.74 1.90
CA VAL A 33 3.73 7.86 0.53
C VAL A 33 3.32 9.20 -0.07
N LEU A 34 4.29 10.08 -0.34
CA LEU A 34 4.05 11.36 -1.01
C LEU A 34 4.45 11.24 -2.48
N VAL A 35 3.48 11.40 -3.38
CA VAL A 35 3.68 11.24 -4.82
C VAL A 35 3.91 12.58 -5.49
N GLU A 36 5.08 12.71 -6.13
CA GLU A 36 5.56 13.89 -6.81
C GLU A 36 5.44 15.20 -5.98
N PRO A 37 5.86 15.24 -4.70
CA PRO A 37 5.78 16.49 -3.93
C PRO A 37 6.58 17.61 -4.63
N SER A 38 5.99 18.81 -4.71
CA SER A 38 6.57 19.95 -5.43
C SER A 38 7.40 20.84 -4.52
N HIS A 39 6.97 20.99 -3.27
CA HIS A 39 7.58 21.93 -2.32
C HIS A 39 8.32 21.16 -1.21
N PRO A 40 9.65 21.32 -1.09
CA PRO A 40 10.43 20.68 -0.03
C PRO A 40 9.90 20.98 1.37
N GLY A 41 9.45 22.21 1.62
CA GLY A 41 8.84 22.60 2.89
C GLY A 41 7.64 21.75 3.29
N ASN A 42 6.81 21.30 2.34
CA ASN A 42 5.69 20.41 2.63
C ASN A 42 6.15 19.01 3.03
N VAL A 43 7.26 18.52 2.48
CA VAL A 43 7.86 17.24 2.86
C VAL A 43 8.40 17.30 4.28
N GLY A 44 9.09 18.39 4.63
CA GLY A 44 9.52 18.66 6.01
C GLY A 44 8.34 18.73 6.98
N ALA A 45 7.33 19.53 6.67
CA ALA A 45 6.13 19.66 7.49
C ALA A 45 5.35 18.33 7.62
N ALA A 46 5.33 17.50 6.57
CA ALA A 46 4.78 16.15 6.64
C ALA A 46 5.60 15.26 7.58
N ALA A 47 6.94 15.25 7.49
CA ALA A 47 7.80 14.51 8.42
C ALA A 47 7.55 14.92 9.88
N ARG A 48 7.37 16.22 10.15
CA ARG A 48 6.97 16.74 11.46
C ARG A 48 5.63 16.18 11.92
N ALA A 49 4.61 16.22 11.06
CA ALA A 49 3.29 15.68 11.35
C ALA A 49 3.36 14.19 11.71
N LEU A 50 4.11 13.40 10.93
CA LEU A 50 4.32 11.98 11.18
C LEU A 50 4.98 11.72 12.53
N LYS A 51 6.11 12.40 12.81
CA LYS A 51 6.82 12.24 14.09
C LYS A 51 5.94 12.58 15.29
N THR A 52 5.17 13.66 15.17
CA THR A 52 4.22 14.08 16.23
C THR A 52 3.16 13.01 16.50
N MET A 53 2.74 12.28 15.47
CA MET A 53 1.76 11.20 15.59
C MET A 53 2.39 9.82 15.88
N GLY A 54 3.72 9.74 15.99
CA GLY A 54 4.45 8.50 16.29
C GLY A 54 4.83 7.63 15.08
N PHE A 55 4.71 8.16 13.86
CA PHE A 55 5.10 7.46 12.63
C PHE A 55 6.46 7.96 12.12
N SER A 56 7.19 7.07 11.45
CA SER A 56 8.54 7.36 10.94
C SER A 56 8.81 6.92 9.51
N ARG A 57 7.94 6.10 8.89
CA ARG A 57 8.16 5.57 7.54
C ARG A 57 7.55 6.49 6.48
N LEU A 58 8.34 7.50 6.10
CA LEU A 58 8.05 8.39 4.97
C LEU A 58 8.66 7.83 3.68
N VAL A 59 7.89 7.80 2.60
CA VAL A 59 8.32 7.39 1.26
C VAL A 59 7.98 8.50 0.27
N LEU A 60 8.94 8.91 -0.56
CA LEU A 60 8.79 9.95 -1.57
C LEU A 60 8.87 9.30 -2.95
N VAL A 61 7.79 9.38 -3.73
CA VAL A 61 7.77 8.87 -5.10
C VAL A 61 8.07 10.02 -6.04
N ALA A 62 9.17 9.93 -6.78
CA ALA A 62 9.58 10.92 -7.79
C ALA A 62 9.41 12.39 -7.35
N PRO A 63 10.02 12.83 -6.22
CA PRO A 63 9.91 14.22 -5.77
C PRO A 63 10.44 15.19 -6.85
N ARG A 64 9.76 16.32 -7.06
CA ARG A 64 10.12 17.26 -8.14
C ARG A 64 11.43 18.00 -7.88
N VAL A 65 11.82 18.10 -6.62
CA VAL A 65 13.10 18.65 -6.19
C VAL A 65 14.02 17.47 -5.84
N PRO A 66 15.20 17.36 -6.46
CA PRO A 66 16.19 16.35 -6.07
C PRO A 66 16.67 16.56 -4.62
N HIS A 67 17.09 15.48 -3.96
CA HIS A 67 17.68 15.54 -2.62
C HIS A 67 16.83 16.28 -1.57
N VAL A 68 15.50 16.12 -1.60
CA VAL A 68 14.59 16.80 -0.64
C VAL A 68 14.98 16.59 0.81
N GLN A 69 15.53 15.41 1.16
CA GLN A 69 15.92 15.05 2.52
C GLN A 69 16.98 16.01 3.11
N SER A 70 17.85 16.59 2.27
CA SER A 70 18.89 17.53 2.67
C SER A 70 18.57 18.99 2.27
N ASN A 71 17.36 19.25 1.79
CA ASN A 71 16.96 20.58 1.37
C ASN A 71 16.78 21.50 2.62
N PRO A 72 17.37 22.71 2.64
CA PRO A 72 17.27 23.61 3.80
C PRO A 72 15.84 23.97 4.21
N GLU A 73 14.93 24.11 3.24
CA GLU A 73 13.51 24.41 3.51
C GLU A 73 12.81 23.20 4.13
N ALA A 74 13.08 21.98 3.62
CA ALA A 74 12.53 20.75 4.20
C ALA A 74 13.02 20.54 5.64
N ILE A 75 14.32 20.75 5.89
CA ILE A 75 14.92 20.66 7.23
C ILE A 75 14.29 21.69 8.18
N ALA A 76 14.20 22.96 7.76
CA ALA A 76 13.59 24.00 8.56
C ALA A 76 12.13 23.69 8.94
N MET A 77 11.36 23.16 7.98
CA MET A 77 9.95 22.81 8.19
C MET A 77 9.76 21.50 8.98
N ALA A 78 10.74 20.59 8.97
CA ALA A 78 10.73 19.37 9.77
C ALA A 78 10.83 19.65 11.28
N SER A 79 11.52 20.74 11.67
CA SER A 79 11.49 21.30 13.03
C SER A 79 11.64 20.22 14.13
N GLY A 80 12.77 19.50 14.11
CA GLY A 80 13.07 18.41 15.06
C GLY A 80 12.62 17.01 14.61
N ALA A 81 12.02 16.90 13.42
CA ALA A 81 11.74 15.63 12.74
C ALA A 81 12.76 15.28 11.65
N ASP A 82 14.00 15.73 11.83
CA ASP A 82 15.12 15.53 10.90
C ASP A 82 15.44 14.05 10.68
N ASP A 83 15.23 13.21 11.70
CA ASP A 83 15.35 11.76 11.62
C ASP A 83 14.34 11.15 10.63
N VAL A 84 13.06 11.53 10.71
CA VAL A 84 12.02 11.04 9.78
C VAL A 84 12.30 11.53 8.36
N LEU A 85 12.73 12.79 8.20
CA LEU A 85 13.08 13.35 6.91
C LEU A 85 14.33 12.67 6.31
N ALA A 86 15.39 12.49 7.10
CA ALA A 86 16.63 11.85 6.65
C ALA A 86 16.43 10.37 6.31
N CYS A 87 15.58 9.67 7.05
CA CYS A 87 15.23 8.28 6.78
C CYS A 87 14.15 8.10 5.69
N ALA A 88 13.63 9.18 5.11
CA ALA A 88 12.60 9.09 4.07
C ALA A 88 13.14 8.33 2.86
N HIS A 89 12.44 7.30 2.37
CA HIS A 89 12.92 6.54 1.22
C HIS A 89 12.46 7.17 -0.09
N VAL A 90 13.37 7.43 -1.02
CA VAL A 90 13.03 7.98 -2.34
C VAL A 90 13.00 6.86 -3.37
N VAL A 91 11.88 6.72 -4.08
CA VAL A 91 11.67 5.68 -5.09
C VAL A 91 11.12 6.28 -6.40
N PRO A 92 11.33 5.63 -7.55
CA PRO A 92 10.94 6.22 -8.83
C PRO A 92 9.44 6.09 -9.12
N THR A 93 8.77 5.03 -8.66
CA THR A 93 7.35 4.80 -8.99
C THR A 93 6.50 4.50 -7.76
N LEU A 94 5.18 4.68 -7.88
CA LEU A 94 4.24 4.29 -6.83
C LEU A 94 4.23 2.76 -6.64
N ALA A 95 4.49 1.98 -7.69
CA ALA A 95 4.60 0.52 -7.57
C ALA A 95 5.74 0.11 -6.63
N ASP A 96 6.89 0.82 -6.69
CA ASP A 96 8.01 0.57 -5.78
C ASP A 96 7.66 0.91 -4.33
N ALA A 97 6.94 2.02 -4.10
CA ALA A 97 6.50 2.42 -2.76
C ALA A 97 5.49 1.43 -2.14
N LEU A 98 4.65 0.82 -2.98
CA LEU A 98 3.63 -0.15 -2.59
C LEU A 98 4.12 -1.60 -2.61
N ASN A 99 5.39 -1.84 -2.91
CA ASN A 99 5.93 -3.20 -2.90
C ASN A 99 5.82 -3.84 -1.50
N SER A 100 5.29 -5.06 -1.44
CA SER A 100 4.97 -5.80 -0.21
C SER A 100 3.98 -5.11 0.74
N VAL A 101 3.24 -4.11 0.26
CA VAL A 101 2.08 -3.54 0.98
C VAL A 101 0.86 -4.38 0.64
N HIS A 102 0.13 -4.85 1.66
CA HIS A 102 -1.07 -5.67 1.44
C HIS A 102 -2.36 -4.84 1.43
N TRP A 103 -2.33 -3.63 2.01
CA TRP A 103 -3.46 -2.70 1.97
C TRP A 103 -3.00 -1.24 1.83
N SER A 104 -3.64 -0.51 0.92
CA SER A 104 -3.30 0.90 0.68
C SER A 104 -4.52 1.79 0.50
N ILE A 105 -4.37 3.06 0.86
CA ILE A 105 -5.42 4.05 0.73
C ILE A 105 -4.93 5.32 0.03
N ALA A 106 -5.64 5.73 -1.02
CA ALA A 106 -5.40 6.97 -1.72
C ALA A 106 -6.20 8.11 -1.08
N LEU A 107 -5.55 9.20 -0.69
CA LEU A 107 -6.24 10.42 -0.31
C LEU A 107 -6.58 11.25 -1.54
N THR A 108 -7.87 11.50 -1.78
CA THR A 108 -8.29 12.39 -2.87
C THR A 108 -9.62 13.10 -2.59
N ALA A 109 -9.68 14.38 -2.98
CA ALA A 109 -10.89 15.20 -2.95
C ALA A 109 -11.90 14.77 -4.04
N ARG A 110 -11.40 14.24 -5.17
CA ARG A 110 -12.20 14.05 -6.39
C ARG A 110 -13.09 12.81 -6.27
N SER A 111 -14.38 12.99 -6.56
CA SER A 111 -15.29 11.86 -6.78
C SER A 111 -14.98 11.22 -8.14
N ARG A 112 -15.05 9.89 -8.20
CA ARG A 112 -14.76 9.14 -9.42
C ARG A 112 -15.85 8.10 -9.68
N GLU A 113 -16.27 8.01 -10.93
CA GLU A 113 -17.31 7.08 -11.40
C GLU A 113 -16.89 5.61 -11.22
N TYR A 114 -15.59 5.34 -11.41
CA TYR A 114 -14.96 4.05 -11.19
C TYR A 114 -13.73 4.25 -10.30
N GLY A 115 -13.64 3.48 -9.23
CA GLY A 115 -12.53 3.51 -8.31
C GLY A 115 -12.79 2.62 -7.09
N PRO A 116 -11.78 2.47 -6.23
CA PRO A 116 -11.90 1.78 -4.95
C PRO A 116 -13.02 2.38 -4.06
N PRO A 117 -13.49 1.65 -3.04
CA PRO A 117 -14.48 2.17 -2.10
C PRO A 117 -13.99 3.45 -1.41
N ARG A 118 -14.90 4.42 -1.25
CA ARG A 118 -14.62 5.72 -0.65
C ARG A 118 -15.02 5.73 0.82
N LEU A 119 -14.09 6.14 1.67
CA LEU A 119 -14.23 6.17 3.12
C LEU A 119 -14.00 7.59 3.66
N ALA A 120 -14.70 7.92 4.75
CA ALA A 120 -14.35 9.07 5.58
C ALA A 120 -13.06 8.78 6.36
N PRO A 121 -12.29 9.81 6.80
CA PRO A 121 -10.99 9.63 7.45
C PRO A 121 -11.03 8.67 8.64
N ARG A 122 -12.05 8.76 9.49
CA ARG A 122 -12.22 7.89 10.65
C ARG A 122 -12.46 6.42 10.29
N ALA A 123 -13.33 6.17 9.32
CA ALA A 123 -13.60 4.82 8.83
C ALA A 123 -12.38 4.23 8.12
N ALA A 124 -11.65 5.06 7.36
CA ALA A 124 -10.39 4.69 6.75
C ALA A 124 -9.33 4.29 7.79
N ALA A 125 -9.19 5.08 8.86
CA ALA A 125 -8.28 4.79 9.97
C ALA A 125 -8.63 3.49 10.71
N ALA A 126 -9.92 3.26 11.01
CA ALA A 126 -10.36 2.03 11.65
C ALA A 126 -10.15 0.77 10.77
N ASN A 127 -10.27 0.90 9.45
CA ASN A 127 -9.91 -0.21 8.55
C ASN A 127 -8.39 -0.41 8.50
N ALA A 128 -7.63 0.69 8.42
CA ALA A 128 -6.17 0.66 8.42
C ALA A 128 -5.61 0.00 9.69
N SER A 129 -6.18 0.26 10.87
CA SER A 129 -5.74 -0.34 12.14
C SER A 129 -5.92 -1.86 12.19
N ARG A 130 -6.97 -2.40 11.55
CA ARG A 130 -7.14 -3.85 11.40
C ARG A 130 -6.15 -4.44 10.41
N HIS A 131 -6.00 -3.81 9.25
CA HIS A 131 -5.09 -4.29 8.20
C HIS A 131 -3.63 -4.28 8.66
N VAL A 132 -3.20 -3.27 9.43
CA VAL A 132 -1.81 -3.20 9.85
C VAL A 132 -1.37 -4.33 10.78
N GLN A 133 -2.32 -5.06 11.39
CA GLN A 133 -2.03 -6.30 12.14
C GLN A 133 -1.64 -7.47 11.22
N MET A 134 -2.04 -7.42 9.95
CA MET A 134 -1.81 -8.47 8.95
C MET A 134 -0.55 -8.21 8.11
N GLY A 135 -0.01 -6.98 8.12
CA GLY A 135 1.23 -6.64 7.41
C GLY A 135 1.42 -5.14 7.18
N ASP A 136 2.32 -4.79 6.27
CA ASP A 136 2.58 -3.40 5.92
C ASP A 136 1.39 -2.76 5.18
N ILE A 137 0.99 -1.56 5.60
CA ILE A 137 -0.02 -0.72 4.94
C ILE A 137 0.58 0.57 4.37
N ALA A 138 -0.13 1.24 3.45
CA ALA A 138 0.29 2.54 2.92
C ALA A 138 -0.84 3.58 2.84
N LEU A 139 -0.55 4.80 3.27
CA LEU A 139 -1.38 5.98 3.05
C LEU A 139 -0.72 6.83 1.95
N VAL A 140 -1.41 7.03 0.83
CA VAL A 140 -0.87 7.63 -0.39
C VAL A 140 -1.47 9.02 -0.61
N PHE A 141 -0.59 10.01 -0.75
CA PHE A 141 -0.92 11.42 -0.92
C PHE A 141 -0.36 11.93 -2.25
N GLY A 142 -1.13 12.75 -2.95
CA GLY A 142 -0.73 13.28 -4.25
C GLY A 142 -0.03 14.63 -4.18
N ASN A 143 0.44 15.05 -5.36
CA ASN A 143 0.99 16.37 -5.59
C ASN A 143 0.02 17.48 -5.16
N GLU A 144 0.55 18.59 -4.65
CA GLU A 144 -0.23 19.69 -4.07
C GLU A 144 -1.20 20.35 -5.06
N ARG A 145 -0.83 20.39 -6.34
CA ARG A 145 -1.61 21.06 -7.39
C ARG A 145 -2.46 20.07 -8.18
N THR A 146 -1.88 18.94 -8.57
CA THR A 146 -2.55 17.99 -9.47
C THR A 146 -3.24 16.85 -8.75
N GLY A 147 -2.91 16.60 -7.47
CA GLY A 147 -3.36 15.44 -6.71
C GLY A 147 -2.82 14.13 -7.27
N LEU A 148 -3.49 13.03 -6.96
CA LEU A 148 -3.19 11.71 -7.50
C LEU A 148 -3.77 11.54 -8.90
N SER A 149 -2.99 10.92 -9.80
CA SER A 149 -3.46 10.52 -11.14
C SER A 149 -4.57 9.49 -11.05
N ASN A 150 -5.18 9.15 -12.19
CA ASN A 150 -6.16 8.07 -12.21
C ASN A 150 -5.53 6.72 -11.87
N GLU A 151 -4.41 6.44 -12.52
CA GLU A 151 -3.61 5.24 -12.31
C GLU A 151 -3.18 5.06 -10.85
N HIS A 152 -2.72 6.12 -10.17
CA HIS A 152 -2.28 6.02 -8.77
C HIS A 152 -3.40 5.58 -7.82
N VAL A 153 -4.61 6.08 -8.02
CA VAL A 153 -5.76 5.72 -7.18
C VAL A 153 -6.26 4.33 -7.52
N GLU A 154 -6.25 3.93 -8.79
CA GLU A 154 -6.68 2.58 -9.21
C GLU A 154 -5.75 1.47 -8.71
N ARG A 155 -4.51 1.82 -8.32
CA ARG A 155 -3.57 0.93 -7.63
C ARG A 155 -3.87 0.77 -6.13
N CYS A 156 -4.65 1.66 -5.53
CA CYS A 156 -4.93 1.61 -4.10
C CYS A 156 -6.15 0.75 -3.76
N SER A 157 -6.16 0.14 -2.57
CA SER A 157 -7.26 -0.71 -2.09
C SER A 157 -8.51 0.09 -1.70
N ALA A 158 -8.33 1.33 -1.24
CA ALA A 158 -9.42 2.22 -0.83
C ALA A 158 -9.11 3.68 -1.17
N ILE A 159 -10.13 4.55 -1.03
CA ILE A 159 -10.00 6.00 -1.08
C ILE A 159 -10.39 6.60 0.26
N ALA A 160 -9.58 7.51 0.78
CA ALA A 160 -9.98 8.43 1.84
C ALA A 160 -10.36 9.78 1.23
N HIS A 161 -11.43 10.38 1.76
CA HIS A 161 -11.79 11.76 1.48
C HIS A 161 -12.00 12.53 2.77
N ILE A 162 -11.17 13.55 3.00
CA ILE A 162 -11.35 14.49 4.10
C ILE A 162 -12.50 15.45 3.74
N PRO A 163 -13.62 15.46 4.49
CA PRO A 163 -14.64 16.47 4.30
C PRO A 163 -14.06 17.85 4.60
N ALA A 164 -14.14 18.75 3.63
CA ALA A 164 -13.65 20.12 3.71
C ALA A 164 -14.75 21.08 3.26
N ASN A 165 -14.50 22.39 3.37
CA ASN A 165 -15.42 23.39 2.86
C ASN A 165 -15.65 23.16 1.35
N PRO A 166 -16.90 22.96 0.88
CA PRO A 166 -17.18 22.77 -0.55
C PRO A 166 -16.70 23.91 -1.44
N ALA A 167 -16.61 25.13 -0.92
CA ALA A 167 -16.09 26.30 -1.63
C ALA A 167 -14.56 26.35 -1.68
N TYR A 168 -13.87 25.60 -0.80
CA TYR A 168 -12.41 25.56 -0.72
C TYR A 168 -11.94 24.24 -0.10
N SER A 169 -11.95 23.19 -0.92
CA SER A 169 -11.75 21.81 -0.47
C SER A 169 -10.29 21.31 -0.58
N SER A 170 -9.37 22.18 -0.99
CA SER A 170 -7.96 21.82 -1.20
C SER A 170 -7.18 22.03 0.09
N LEU A 171 -6.84 20.94 0.77
CA LEU A 171 -5.95 21.00 1.93
C LEU A 171 -4.49 21.08 1.46
N ASN A 172 -3.64 21.74 2.24
CA ASN A 172 -2.19 21.60 2.07
C ASN A 172 -1.77 20.14 2.32
N LEU A 173 -0.73 19.67 1.62
CA LEU A 173 -0.25 18.29 1.71
C LEU A 173 0.08 17.85 3.15
N ALA A 174 0.83 18.65 3.90
CA ALA A 174 1.21 18.33 5.27
C ALA A 174 0.00 18.33 6.22
N GLN A 175 -0.97 19.22 6.00
CA GLN A 175 -2.24 19.23 6.75
C GLN A 175 -3.06 17.97 6.48
N ALA A 176 -3.11 17.54 5.22
CA ALA A 176 -3.79 16.32 4.82
C ALA A 176 -3.14 15.06 5.43
N VAL A 177 -1.80 15.01 5.44
CA VAL A 177 -1.01 14.00 6.17
C VAL A 177 -1.34 14.02 7.66
N GLN A 178 -1.36 15.20 8.28
CA GLN A 178 -1.64 15.38 9.70
C GLN A 178 -3.01 14.83 10.10
N VAL A 179 -4.05 15.08 9.30
CA VAL A 179 -5.42 14.59 9.59
C VAL A 179 -5.47 13.06 9.57
N LEU A 180 -4.93 12.41 8.52
CA LEU A 180 -4.97 10.94 8.45
C LEU A 180 -4.02 10.28 9.47
N ALA A 181 -2.84 10.84 9.71
CA ALA A 181 -1.93 10.34 10.73
C ALA A 181 -2.55 10.44 12.12
N TYR A 182 -3.27 11.53 12.42
CA TYR A 182 -4.00 11.68 13.67
C TYR A 182 -5.12 10.64 13.83
N GLU A 183 -6.02 10.51 12.84
CA GLU A 183 -7.11 9.53 12.91
C GLU A 183 -6.57 8.09 13.04
N LEU A 184 -5.47 7.75 12.34
CA LEU A 184 -4.83 6.44 12.47
C LEU A 184 -4.21 6.24 13.86
N ARG A 185 -3.53 7.26 14.41
CA ARG A 185 -2.99 7.17 15.77
C ARG A 185 -4.09 6.90 16.78
N VAL A 186 -5.22 7.61 16.71
CA VAL A 186 -6.37 7.39 17.60
C VAL A 186 -6.87 5.96 17.47
N ALA A 187 -7.09 5.48 16.25
CA ALA A 187 -7.55 4.10 16.01
C ALA A 187 -6.60 3.04 16.58
N LEU A 188 -5.28 3.23 16.42
CA LEU A 188 -4.28 2.30 16.96
C LEU A 188 -4.25 2.31 18.50
N LEU A 189 -4.43 3.46 19.14
CA LEU A 189 -4.49 3.56 20.60
C LEU A 189 -5.78 2.95 21.16
N ASP A 190 -6.91 3.11 20.47
CA ASP A 190 -8.18 2.50 20.84
C ASP A 190 -8.14 0.97 20.73
N ASP A 191 -7.51 0.43 19.67
CA ASP A 191 -7.31 -1.01 19.51
C ASP A 191 -6.38 -1.60 20.59
N GLU A 192 -5.33 -0.88 21.01
CA GLU A 192 -4.47 -1.29 22.13
C GLU A 192 -5.23 -1.30 23.48
N ALA A 193 -6.22 -0.42 23.66
CA ALA A 193 -7.02 -0.33 24.89
C ALA A 193 -8.17 -1.37 24.96
N GLY A 194 -8.54 -2.00 23.84
CA GLY A 194 -9.75 -2.81 23.71
C GLY A 194 -9.56 -4.23 23.18
N ALA A 195 -8.33 -4.77 23.16
CA ALA A 195 -7.99 -6.01 22.45
C ALA A 195 -8.82 -7.25 22.88
N LEU A 196 -9.90 -7.51 22.14
CA LEU A 196 -10.41 -8.86 21.94
C LEU A 196 -9.75 -9.43 20.67
N PRO A 197 -9.33 -10.71 20.66
CA PRO A 197 -8.79 -11.33 19.46
C PRO A 197 -9.89 -11.40 18.40
N GLN A 198 -9.67 -10.78 17.23
CA GLN A 198 -10.54 -11.00 16.06
C GLN A 198 -10.19 -12.34 15.41
N ASP A 199 -11.23 -13.09 15.04
CA ASP A 199 -11.20 -14.45 14.50
C ASP A 199 -10.16 -14.62 13.38
N ALA A 200 -9.19 -15.50 13.63
CA ALA A 200 -8.12 -15.89 12.72
C ALA A 200 -8.61 -16.92 11.67
N ALA A 201 -9.61 -16.54 10.87
CA ALA A 201 -10.17 -17.39 9.81
C ALA A 201 -10.23 -16.70 8.43
N ALA A 202 -9.38 -15.69 8.18
CA ALA A 202 -9.17 -15.14 6.84
C ALA A 202 -7.82 -15.63 6.30
N GLY A 203 -7.76 -16.02 5.02
CA GLY A 203 -6.53 -16.50 4.38
C GLY A 203 -5.47 -15.40 4.24
N GLU A 204 -4.26 -15.78 3.77
CA GLU A 204 -3.16 -14.83 3.56
C GLU A 204 -3.56 -13.80 2.49
N LEU A 205 -3.67 -12.51 2.87
CA LEU A 205 -3.96 -11.43 1.93
C LEU A 205 -2.85 -11.29 0.88
N ALA A 206 -3.25 -11.08 -0.38
CA ALA A 206 -2.30 -10.89 -1.46
C ALA A 206 -1.61 -9.52 -1.37
N GLN A 207 -0.32 -9.49 -1.67
CA GLN A 207 0.46 -8.25 -1.72
C GLN A 207 0.11 -7.43 -2.97
N SER A 208 0.28 -6.10 -2.89
CA SER A 208 -0.07 -5.18 -3.98
C SER A 208 0.61 -5.53 -5.31
N ASP A 209 1.84 -6.05 -5.27
CA ASP A 209 2.59 -6.47 -6.46
C ASP A 209 2.08 -7.80 -7.03
N GLU A 210 1.58 -8.72 -6.19
CA GLU A 210 0.91 -9.95 -6.64
C GLU A 210 -0.40 -9.65 -7.35
N ILE A 211 -1.21 -8.76 -6.77
CA ILE A 211 -2.45 -8.27 -7.36
C ILE A 211 -2.17 -7.55 -8.69
N GLU A 212 -1.14 -6.71 -8.75
CA GLU A 212 -0.77 -6.02 -9.98
C GLU A 212 -0.32 -7.01 -11.08
N ARG A 213 0.51 -8.00 -10.74
CA ARG A 213 0.90 -9.07 -11.68
C ARG A 213 -0.31 -9.88 -12.17
N MET A 214 -1.32 -10.07 -11.33
CA MET A 214 -2.58 -10.69 -11.75
C MET A 214 -3.32 -9.84 -12.78
N PHE A 215 -3.44 -8.52 -12.58
CA PHE A 215 -4.08 -7.66 -13.56
C PHE A 215 -3.35 -7.64 -14.90
N VAL A 216 -2.02 -7.58 -14.90
CA VAL A 216 -1.21 -7.67 -16.13
C VAL A 216 -1.46 -8.99 -16.85
N HIS A 217 -1.49 -10.11 -16.12
CA HIS A 217 -1.72 -11.42 -16.72
C HIS A 217 -3.13 -11.56 -17.31
N LEU A 218 -4.13 -11.05 -16.58
CA LEU A 218 -5.52 -11.03 -17.03
C LEU A 218 -5.71 -10.15 -18.27
N GLU A 219 -5.08 -8.97 -18.30
CA GLU A 219 -5.10 -8.08 -19.47
C GLU A 219 -4.55 -8.78 -20.71
N ASN A 220 -3.37 -9.39 -20.60
CA ASN A 220 -2.76 -10.14 -21.69
C ASN A 220 -3.68 -11.28 -22.18
N ALA A 221 -4.31 -12.00 -21.25
CA ALA A 221 -5.25 -13.07 -21.60
C ALA A 221 -6.50 -12.55 -22.33
N LEU A 222 -7.05 -11.41 -21.91
CA LEU A 222 -8.21 -10.78 -22.56
C LEU A 222 -7.87 -10.24 -23.95
N ILE A 223 -6.65 -9.74 -24.15
CA ILE A 223 -6.14 -9.34 -25.47
C ILE A 223 -6.00 -10.56 -26.37
N ALA A 224 -5.41 -11.66 -25.87
CA ALA A 224 -5.25 -12.88 -26.65
C ALA A 224 -6.58 -13.56 -27.04
N LEU A 225 -7.66 -13.28 -26.31
CA LEU A 225 -9.02 -13.72 -26.64
C LEU A 225 -9.75 -12.80 -27.64
N ASP A 226 -9.13 -11.71 -28.10
CA ASP A 226 -9.77 -10.61 -28.83
C ASP A 226 -10.96 -9.98 -28.08
N PHE A 227 -11.06 -10.21 -26.76
CA PHE A 227 -12.09 -9.58 -25.91
C PHE A 227 -11.72 -8.13 -25.58
N LEU A 228 -10.42 -7.86 -25.45
CA LEU A 228 -9.87 -6.53 -25.23
C LEU A 228 -9.03 -6.10 -26.43
N ASP A 229 -9.51 -5.09 -27.17
CA ASP A 229 -8.69 -4.41 -28.18
C ASP A 229 -7.77 -3.39 -27.50
N PRO A 230 -6.43 -3.54 -27.55
CA PRO A 230 -5.49 -2.59 -26.96
C PRO A 230 -5.58 -1.18 -27.56
N ARG A 231 -6.09 -1.04 -28.79
CA ARG A 231 -6.27 0.26 -29.46
C ARG A 231 -7.55 0.96 -28.99
N HIS A 232 -8.53 0.19 -28.52
CA HIS A 232 -9.81 0.70 -28.01
C HIS A 232 -10.21 0.01 -26.69
N PRO A 233 -9.38 0.12 -25.64
CA PRO A 233 -9.55 -0.66 -24.41
C PRO A 233 -10.78 -0.24 -23.58
N LYS A 234 -11.40 0.89 -23.95
CA LYS A 234 -12.48 1.54 -23.21
C LYS A 234 -12.05 1.73 -21.74
N LYS A 235 -12.87 1.29 -20.77
CA LYS A 235 -12.58 1.33 -19.33
C LYS A 235 -12.63 -0.07 -18.71
N LEU A 236 -12.37 -1.13 -19.48
CA LEU A 236 -12.56 -2.51 -19.03
C LEU A 236 -11.67 -2.83 -17.83
N MET A 237 -10.36 -2.59 -17.93
CA MET A 237 -9.43 -2.89 -16.85
C MET A 237 -9.74 -2.10 -15.57
N SER A 238 -10.10 -0.82 -15.66
CA SER A 238 -10.53 -0.03 -14.50
C SER A 238 -11.80 -0.58 -13.85
N ARG A 239 -12.74 -1.13 -14.64
CA ARG A 239 -13.95 -1.80 -14.11
C ARG A 239 -13.61 -3.12 -13.43
N LEU A 240 -12.70 -3.91 -13.99
CA LEU A 240 -12.21 -5.15 -13.37
C LEU A 240 -11.46 -4.86 -12.06
N ARG A 241 -10.55 -3.87 -12.05
CA ARG A 241 -9.87 -3.41 -10.82
C ARG A 241 -10.88 -3.03 -9.73
N ARG A 242 -11.93 -2.28 -10.09
CA ARG A 242 -13.02 -1.93 -9.17
C ARG A 242 -13.84 -3.14 -8.69
N LEU A 243 -13.99 -4.18 -9.50
CA LEU A 243 -14.69 -5.40 -9.12
C LEU A 243 -13.91 -6.14 -8.02
N PHE A 244 -12.61 -6.35 -8.26
CA PHE A 244 -11.73 -7.08 -7.36
C PHE A 244 -11.31 -6.32 -6.10
N SER A 245 -11.28 -4.98 -6.13
CA SER A 245 -10.89 -4.18 -4.95
C SER A 245 -11.89 -4.21 -3.79
N ARG A 246 -13.09 -4.78 -3.98
CA ARG A 246 -14.14 -4.83 -2.95
C ARG A 246 -13.97 -5.94 -1.94
N THR A 247 -13.26 -7.00 -2.30
CA THR A 247 -13.29 -8.27 -1.54
C THR A 247 -12.07 -8.46 -0.64
N GLY A 248 -10.99 -7.69 -0.83
CA GLY A 248 -9.73 -7.91 -0.10
C GLY A 248 -9.12 -9.25 -0.48
N LEU A 249 -8.52 -9.32 -1.68
CA LEU A 249 -8.11 -10.59 -2.28
C LEU A 249 -7.08 -11.36 -1.46
N GLU A 250 -7.31 -12.66 -1.31
CA GLU A 250 -6.35 -13.61 -0.77
C GLU A 250 -5.36 -14.08 -1.84
N ARG A 251 -4.20 -14.54 -1.40
CA ARG A 251 -3.12 -15.01 -2.27
C ARG A 251 -3.56 -16.20 -3.13
N GLU A 252 -4.36 -17.11 -2.57
CA GLU A 252 -4.91 -18.25 -3.30
C GLU A 252 -5.86 -17.79 -4.42
N GLU A 253 -6.73 -16.81 -4.16
CA GLU A 253 -7.65 -16.24 -5.15
C GLU A 253 -6.88 -15.57 -6.30
N VAL A 254 -5.84 -14.80 -5.97
CA VAL A 254 -4.94 -14.19 -6.97
C VAL A 254 -4.28 -15.27 -7.84
N ASN A 255 -3.84 -16.38 -7.24
CA ASN A 255 -3.24 -17.49 -7.96
C ASN A 255 -4.25 -18.23 -8.86
N ILE A 256 -5.50 -18.38 -8.43
CA ILE A 256 -6.58 -18.96 -9.25
C ILE A 256 -6.79 -18.11 -10.52
N VAL A 257 -6.95 -16.80 -10.37
CA VAL A 257 -7.16 -15.89 -11.52
C VAL A 257 -5.94 -15.92 -12.46
N ARG A 258 -4.72 -15.91 -11.90
CA ARG A 258 -3.50 -16.05 -12.71
C ARG A 258 -3.42 -17.40 -13.42
N GLY A 259 -3.88 -18.47 -12.79
CA GLY A 259 -3.97 -19.81 -13.40
C GLY A 259 -4.93 -19.82 -14.58
N ILE A 260 -6.12 -19.23 -14.44
CA ILE A 260 -7.09 -19.07 -15.53
C ILE A 260 -6.47 -18.29 -16.70
N ALA A 261 -5.87 -17.13 -16.43
CA ALA A 261 -5.20 -16.31 -17.45
C ALA A 261 -4.08 -17.09 -18.17
N LYS A 262 -3.28 -17.87 -17.42
CA LYS A 262 -2.24 -18.74 -17.99
C LYS A 262 -2.82 -19.75 -18.97
N HIS A 263 -3.88 -20.45 -18.57
CA HIS A 263 -4.50 -21.48 -19.40
C HIS A 263 -5.14 -20.90 -20.67
N ILE A 264 -5.72 -19.70 -20.58
CA ILE A 264 -6.21 -18.96 -21.75
C ILE A 264 -5.06 -18.73 -22.73
N LEU A 265 -3.96 -18.11 -22.27
CA LEU A 265 -2.80 -17.77 -23.11
C LEU A 265 -2.16 -19.00 -23.76
N LEU A 266 -2.05 -20.12 -23.05
CA LEU A 266 -1.53 -21.36 -23.62
C LEU A 266 -2.41 -21.87 -24.76
N LYS A 267 -3.74 -21.87 -24.59
CA LYS A 267 -4.67 -22.35 -25.62
C LYS A 267 -4.74 -21.45 -26.85
N THR A 268 -4.66 -20.13 -26.69
CA THR A 268 -4.61 -19.21 -27.85
C THR A 268 -3.27 -19.24 -28.56
N GLY A 269 -2.17 -19.46 -27.85
CA GLY A 269 -0.85 -19.71 -28.45
C GLY A 269 -0.81 -21.00 -29.29
N GLU A 270 -1.43 -22.08 -28.81
CA GLU A 270 -1.55 -23.35 -29.55
C GLU A 270 -2.41 -23.23 -30.82
N ARG A 271 -3.44 -22.37 -30.83
CA ARG A 271 -4.27 -22.11 -32.02
C ARG A 271 -3.52 -21.36 -33.12
N GLY A 272 -2.62 -20.44 -32.78
CA GLY A 272 -1.80 -19.72 -33.77
C GLY A 272 -0.77 -20.62 -34.47
N ALA A 273 -0.24 -21.63 -33.78
CA ALA A 273 0.72 -22.58 -34.35
C ALA A 273 0.07 -23.67 -35.24
N GLY A 274 -1.24 -23.89 -35.12
CA GLY A 274 -1.97 -24.88 -35.91
C GLY A 274 -2.46 -24.38 -37.28
N ASP A 275 -2.48 -23.07 -37.51
CA ASP A 275 -3.08 -22.45 -38.70
C ASP A 275 -2.04 -22.08 -39.79
N GLU A 276 -0.74 -22.20 -39.53
CA GLU A 276 0.33 -21.95 -40.52
C GLU A 276 0.74 -23.21 -41.33
N GLY A 277 0.10 -24.36 -41.10
CA GLY A 277 0.41 -25.64 -41.78
C GLY A 277 -0.49 -25.99 -42.96
N GLY A 278 -1.37 -25.09 -43.41
CA GLY A 278 -2.53 -25.43 -44.23
C GLY A 278 -2.75 -24.58 -45.49
N GLN A 279 -1.71 -24.15 -46.21
CA GLN A 279 -1.84 -23.73 -47.61
C GLN A 279 -0.69 -24.30 -48.44
N VAL A 280 -1.03 -25.34 -49.22
CA VAL A 280 -0.25 -25.86 -50.35
C VAL A 280 -0.71 -25.13 -51.61
#